data_AF-A0A255DD82-F1
#
_entry.id   AF-A0A255DD82-F1
#
_cell.length_a   1.000
_cell.length_b   1.000
_cell.length_c   1.000
_cell.angle_alpha   90.00
_cell.angle_beta   90.00
_cell.angle_gamma   90.00
#
_symmetry.space_group_name_H-M   'P 1'
#
loop_
_entity.id
_entity.type
_entity.pdbx_description
1 polymer ?
#
loop_
_entity_poly.entity_id
_entity_poly.type
_entity_poly.pdbx_seq_one_letter_code
_entity_poly.pdbx_strand_id
1 'polypeptide(L)'
;MIIPAKSRGAIAGVLAAGAAASGVFAAAALGSAPTANASCASFFGLGNSADCTSTPLSVAIAIGNGATANASGLFGAAFAVGTNSAAKTGDAFTVATAVGNGSAATADGLFGIATQLGPNGSATTAGSGLIGNPGFNIALNVTTPKAGATSSSVVAGGTGGGGNIALNIFGTGTAGNPNSMKVVANGILDIASNWGGRNNDVESGSSASGSIINLATNIFGSDNVVTAKGGIWNWATNILGDTNHVETQGSLANTASNLLGSNNKVLTEVGYLNWGASVLGNGNDVEVDGGYSNVVRNLFGSNNTVTTTGNGYGNLAQNWFGTGNSVSILAGIYNNATNLLGGNDNQLVSLGGYQDLVFNLIGSHNVLTVGGSGSNWNLVINSLSSANHVTAGGTYTAGFNVLGGTNTVKAGPGPLSLAGTIFTTGQTVTKTGTGIAINNFRIGGASATSGSASSTAAAAKSTTAGSGNTTGTAGSKRAKS
;
A
#
# COMPACT_ATOMS: atom_id res chain seq x y z
N MET A 1 20.44 28.29 -67.16
CA MET A 1 19.88 27.11 -67.85
C MET A 1 19.41 26.16 -66.75
N ILE A 2 18.15 26.17 -66.29
CA ILE A 2 16.84 26.16 -66.99
C ILE A 2 16.61 24.82 -67.72
N ILE A 3 16.08 23.84 -66.96
CA ILE A 3 14.79 23.12 -67.19
C ILE A 3 14.48 22.80 -68.68
N PRO A 4 14.34 21.51 -69.09
CA PRO A 4 13.08 20.80 -68.80
C PRO A 4 13.06 19.25 -68.62
N ALA A 5 12.27 18.83 -67.62
CA ALA A 5 11.17 17.86 -67.68
C ALA A 5 11.27 16.48 -68.40
N LYS A 6 11.09 15.43 -67.56
CA LYS A 6 10.00 14.41 -67.65
C LYS A 6 10.08 13.27 -68.69
N SER A 7 10.25 12.06 -68.17
CA SER A 7 9.55 10.86 -68.66
C SER A 7 8.99 10.05 -67.48
N ARG A 8 7.71 9.65 -67.55
CA ARG A 8 7.05 8.75 -66.59
C ARG A 8 6.65 7.49 -67.35
N GLY A 9 7.40 6.39 -67.19
CA GLY A 9 7.13 5.14 -67.93
C GLY A 9 7.44 3.84 -67.17
N ALA A 10 8.55 3.77 -66.43
CA ALA A 10 9.06 2.50 -65.89
C ALA A 10 8.35 1.94 -64.63
N ILE A 11 7.46 2.70 -63.99
CA ILE A 11 6.88 2.34 -62.68
C ILE A 11 5.94 1.11 -62.76
N ALA A 12 5.34 0.83 -63.92
CA ALA A 12 4.44 -0.32 -64.11
C ALA A 12 5.18 -1.67 -64.26
N GLY A 13 6.45 -1.68 -64.70
CA GLY A 13 7.16 -2.93 -65.02
C GLY A 13 7.83 -3.62 -63.83
N VAL A 14 8.25 -2.86 -62.81
CA VAL A 14 9.09 -3.38 -61.71
C VAL A 14 8.28 -4.16 -60.67
N LEU A 15 7.02 -3.79 -60.45
CA LEU A 15 6.14 -4.41 -59.44
C LEU A 15 5.77 -5.87 -59.74
N ALA A 16 5.72 -6.28 -61.01
CA ALA A 16 5.40 -7.66 -61.39
C ALA A 16 6.59 -8.62 -61.21
N ALA A 17 7.83 -8.13 -61.37
CA ALA A 17 9.04 -8.96 -61.28
C ALA A 17 9.49 -9.22 -59.82
N GLY A 18 9.21 -8.28 -58.90
CA GLY A 18 9.65 -8.37 -57.50
C GLY A 18 9.02 -9.50 -56.67
N ALA A 19 7.86 -10.02 -57.09
CA ALA A 19 7.11 -11.03 -56.33
C ALA A 19 7.65 -12.47 -56.52
N ALA A 20 8.35 -12.76 -57.61
CA ALA A 20 8.86 -14.11 -57.89
C ALA A 20 10.25 -14.37 -57.29
N ALA A 21 11.10 -13.33 -57.18
CA ALA A 21 12.48 -13.46 -56.69
C ALA A 21 12.58 -13.64 -55.16
N SER A 22 11.62 -13.09 -54.42
CA SER A 22 11.60 -13.12 -52.94
C SER A 22 11.24 -14.48 -52.35
N GLY A 23 10.51 -15.34 -53.09
CA GLY A 23 10.15 -16.69 -52.63
C GLY A 23 11.32 -17.68 -52.60
N VAL A 24 12.29 -17.54 -53.51
CA VAL A 24 13.36 -18.55 -53.69
C VAL A 24 14.52 -18.35 -52.71
N PHE A 25 14.90 -17.10 -52.41
CA PHE A 25 15.94 -16.83 -51.40
C PHE A 25 15.50 -17.17 -49.97
N ALA A 26 14.19 -17.18 -49.68
CA ALA A 26 13.65 -17.67 -48.41
C ALA A 26 13.87 -19.19 -48.22
N ALA A 27 13.86 -19.98 -49.29
CA ALA A 27 14.06 -21.43 -49.21
C ALA A 27 15.54 -21.82 -49.08
N ALA A 28 16.46 -21.15 -49.78
CA ALA A 28 17.88 -21.47 -49.75
C ALA A 28 18.61 -21.00 -48.47
N ALA A 29 18.04 -20.02 -47.75
CA ALA A 29 18.54 -19.58 -46.45
C ALA A 29 18.04 -20.44 -45.26
N LEU A 30 17.08 -21.36 -45.49
CA LEU A 30 16.70 -22.41 -44.55
C LEU A 30 17.73 -23.57 -44.55
N GLY A 31 19.01 -23.23 -44.51
CA GLY A 31 20.05 -24.16 -44.07
C GLY A 31 19.75 -24.54 -42.63
N SER A 32 19.16 -25.72 -42.42
CA SER A 32 18.69 -26.19 -41.11
C SER A 32 19.78 -25.98 -40.07
N ALA A 33 19.51 -25.16 -39.05
CA ALA A 33 20.46 -24.89 -37.97
C ALA A 33 20.95 -26.24 -37.43
N PRO A 34 22.28 -26.49 -37.42
CA PRO A 34 22.83 -27.84 -37.34
C PRO A 34 22.30 -28.55 -36.09
N THR A 35 21.77 -29.75 -36.30
CA THR A 35 21.00 -30.50 -35.31
C THR A 35 21.73 -30.48 -33.96
N ALA A 36 21.12 -29.83 -32.96
CA ALA A 36 21.72 -29.78 -31.65
C ALA A 36 21.87 -31.22 -31.13
N ASN A 37 23.10 -31.59 -30.77
CA ASN A 37 23.41 -32.93 -30.24
C ASN A 37 22.85 -33.07 -28.82
N ALA A 38 21.53 -33.23 -28.73
CA ALA A 38 20.79 -33.51 -27.51
C ALA A 38 21.17 -34.91 -27.01
N SER A 39 21.84 -34.97 -25.87
CA SER A 39 22.11 -36.23 -25.16
C SER A 39 20.96 -36.50 -24.20
N CYS A 40 20.21 -37.58 -24.44
CA CYS A 40 19.13 -38.03 -23.56
C CYS A 40 19.59 -39.16 -22.64
N ALA A 41 19.04 -39.17 -21.42
CA ALA A 41 18.97 -40.37 -20.59
C ALA A 41 17.54 -40.52 -20.05
N SER A 42 16.92 -41.68 -20.30
CA SER A 42 15.68 -42.11 -19.66
C SER A 42 15.99 -43.33 -18.80
N PHE A 43 15.59 -43.30 -17.53
CA PHE A 43 15.87 -44.40 -16.59
C PHE A 43 14.76 -45.46 -16.56
N PHE A 44 13.60 -45.17 -17.14
CA PHE A 44 12.41 -46.03 -17.09
C PHE A 44 11.59 -46.09 -18.39
N GLY A 45 11.98 -45.38 -19.47
CA GLY A 45 11.21 -45.28 -20.71
C GLY A 45 12.02 -45.30 -22.00
N LEU A 46 11.31 -45.15 -23.13
CA LEU A 46 11.82 -45.35 -24.48
C LEU A 46 12.11 -44.01 -25.18
N GLY A 47 13.36 -43.52 -25.15
CA GLY A 47 13.71 -42.31 -25.90
C GLY A 47 15.20 -41.96 -25.96
N ASN A 48 15.72 -41.79 -27.18
CA ASN A 48 16.99 -41.12 -27.48
C ASN A 48 16.85 -39.96 -28.49
N SER A 49 15.62 -39.58 -28.84
CA SER A 49 15.30 -38.38 -29.63
C SER A 49 15.32 -37.13 -28.75
N ALA A 50 15.48 -35.95 -29.36
CA ALA A 50 15.65 -34.66 -28.65
C ALA A 50 14.52 -34.26 -27.65
N ASP A 51 13.42 -35.02 -27.60
CA ASP A 51 12.28 -34.85 -26.68
C ASP A 51 12.31 -35.78 -25.44
N CYS A 52 13.34 -36.63 -25.30
CA CYS A 52 13.68 -37.47 -24.13
C CYS A 52 12.49 -37.87 -23.20
N THR A 53 11.58 -38.73 -23.68
CA THR A 53 10.32 -39.09 -22.97
C THR A 53 10.43 -40.31 -22.06
N SER A 54 9.77 -40.31 -20.89
CA SER A 54 9.84 -41.37 -19.87
C SER A 54 8.51 -41.70 -19.16
N THR A 55 8.15 -42.99 -19.08
CA THR A 55 7.19 -43.65 -18.17
C THR A 55 7.50 -45.16 -18.16
N PRO A 56 7.22 -45.92 -17.07
CA PRO A 56 6.50 -45.55 -15.83
C PRO A 56 7.42 -45.28 -14.62
N LEU A 57 6.94 -44.48 -13.64
CA LEU A 57 7.71 -44.02 -12.46
C LEU A 57 8.96 -43.22 -12.88
N SER A 58 8.73 -42.08 -13.52
CA SER A 58 9.57 -41.55 -14.60
C SER A 58 10.69 -40.59 -14.19
N VAL A 59 11.89 -40.82 -14.75
CA VAL A 59 13.01 -39.86 -14.73
C VAL A 59 13.54 -39.66 -16.14
N ALA A 60 13.55 -38.41 -16.60
CA ALA A 60 14.05 -37.97 -17.90
C ALA A 60 15.14 -36.91 -17.75
N ILE A 61 16.24 -37.04 -18.50
CA ILE A 61 17.33 -36.06 -18.57
C ILE A 61 17.62 -35.72 -20.03
N ALA A 62 17.70 -34.43 -20.36
CA ALA A 62 17.99 -33.87 -21.67
C ALA A 62 19.14 -32.85 -21.58
N ILE A 63 20.20 -33.03 -22.38
CA ILE A 63 21.37 -32.12 -22.39
C ILE A 63 21.63 -31.67 -23.82
N GLY A 64 21.32 -30.41 -24.12
CA GLY A 64 21.51 -29.78 -25.43
C GLY A 64 20.66 -28.53 -25.61
N ASN A 65 21.09 -27.62 -26.49
CA ASN A 65 20.27 -26.46 -26.86
C ASN A 65 18.97 -26.92 -27.54
N GLY A 66 17.82 -26.43 -27.10
CA GLY A 66 16.50 -26.86 -27.57
C GLY A 66 16.06 -28.27 -27.14
N ALA A 67 16.87 -28.99 -26.36
CA ALA A 67 16.53 -30.34 -25.90
C ALA A 67 15.39 -30.31 -24.87
N THR A 68 14.45 -31.25 -24.96
CA THR A 68 13.31 -31.37 -24.04
C THR A 68 13.38 -32.68 -23.26
N ALA A 69 13.12 -32.64 -21.95
CA ALA A 69 12.90 -33.81 -21.10
C ALA A 69 11.42 -33.90 -20.72
N ASN A 70 10.77 -35.04 -20.98
CA ASN A 70 9.36 -35.28 -20.65
C ASN A 70 9.23 -36.48 -19.68
N ALA A 71 8.78 -36.24 -18.45
CA ALA A 71 8.56 -37.28 -17.44
C ALA A 71 7.21 -37.07 -16.72
N SER A 72 6.12 -37.50 -17.36
CA SER A 72 4.80 -37.62 -16.71
C SER A 72 4.72 -38.90 -15.88
N GLY A 73 3.88 -38.92 -14.85
CA GLY A 73 3.61 -40.08 -14.00
C GLY A 73 3.67 -39.76 -12.50
N LEU A 74 3.19 -40.69 -11.67
CA LEU A 74 3.04 -40.61 -10.20
C LEU A 74 4.28 -40.17 -9.40
N PHE A 75 5.46 -40.18 -10.01
CA PHE A 75 6.72 -39.64 -9.48
C PHE A 75 7.57 -39.12 -10.65
N GLY A 76 7.10 -38.07 -11.32
CA GLY A 76 7.74 -37.54 -12.54
C GLY A 76 8.89 -36.58 -12.26
N ALA A 77 10.09 -36.87 -12.77
CA ALA A 77 11.25 -35.98 -12.64
C ALA A 77 11.91 -35.69 -14.02
N ALA A 78 11.92 -34.43 -14.43
CA ALA A 78 12.54 -33.98 -15.69
C ALA A 78 13.68 -32.99 -15.44
N PHE A 79 14.81 -33.21 -16.10
CA PHE A 79 15.99 -32.34 -16.02
C PHE A 79 16.44 -31.95 -17.44
N ALA A 80 16.55 -30.65 -17.73
CA ALA A 80 16.95 -30.13 -19.03
C ALA A 80 18.10 -29.12 -18.88
N VAL A 81 19.12 -29.21 -19.74
CA VAL A 81 20.28 -28.31 -19.72
C VAL A 81 20.63 -27.84 -21.13
N GLY A 82 20.46 -26.55 -21.40
CA GLY A 82 20.81 -25.91 -22.67
C GLY A 82 20.08 -24.59 -22.92
N THR A 83 20.56 -23.81 -23.88
CA THR A 83 19.82 -22.63 -24.39
C THR A 83 18.50 -23.10 -24.99
N ASN A 84 17.38 -22.51 -24.57
CA ASN A 84 16.02 -22.91 -24.96
C ASN A 84 15.65 -24.38 -24.62
N SER A 85 16.32 -25.03 -23.65
CA SER A 85 15.96 -26.39 -23.22
C SER A 85 14.73 -26.42 -22.32
N ALA A 86 13.88 -27.44 -22.41
CA ALA A 86 12.65 -27.56 -21.62
C ALA A 86 12.59 -28.82 -20.75
N ALA A 87 12.21 -28.70 -19.48
CA ALA A 87 11.91 -29.82 -18.59
C ALA A 87 10.41 -29.83 -18.28
N LYS A 88 9.74 -30.96 -18.51
CA LYS A 88 8.28 -31.08 -18.40
C LYS A 88 7.88 -32.35 -17.63
N THR A 89 7.00 -32.18 -16.66
CA THR A 89 6.42 -33.28 -15.86
C THR A 89 4.93 -33.06 -15.64
N GLY A 90 4.19 -34.16 -15.50
CA GLY A 90 2.74 -34.18 -15.27
C GLY A 90 2.35 -35.30 -14.31
N ASP A 91 1.16 -35.22 -13.70
CA ASP A 91 0.62 -36.10 -12.65
C ASP A 91 1.12 -35.79 -11.23
N ALA A 92 0.94 -36.69 -10.26
CA ALA A 92 1.27 -36.43 -8.86
C ALA A 92 2.78 -36.46 -8.56
N PHE A 93 3.20 -35.71 -7.53
CA PHE A 93 4.59 -35.64 -7.03
C PHE A 93 5.65 -35.41 -8.12
N THR A 94 5.66 -34.21 -8.73
CA THR A 94 6.43 -33.91 -9.94
C THR A 94 7.49 -32.81 -9.73
N VAL A 95 8.65 -32.98 -10.41
CA VAL A 95 9.79 -32.05 -10.35
C VAL A 95 10.35 -31.80 -11.74
N ALA A 96 10.39 -30.55 -12.19
CA ALA A 96 11.03 -30.13 -13.43
C ALA A 96 12.16 -29.12 -13.15
N THR A 97 13.36 -29.36 -13.70
CA THR A 97 14.49 -28.42 -13.60
C THR A 97 15.08 -28.10 -14.97
N ALA A 98 15.14 -26.83 -15.36
CA ALA A 98 15.61 -26.40 -16.68
C ALA A 98 16.70 -25.32 -16.60
N VAL A 99 17.88 -25.58 -17.14
CA VAL A 99 19.10 -24.77 -16.94
C VAL A 99 19.60 -24.18 -18.26
N GLY A 100 19.53 -22.87 -18.41
CA GLY A 100 20.04 -22.16 -19.59
C GLY A 100 19.39 -20.79 -19.82
N ASN A 101 19.87 -20.08 -20.84
CA ASN A 101 19.18 -18.90 -21.36
C ASN A 101 17.92 -19.34 -22.11
N GLY A 102 16.76 -18.77 -21.80
CA GLY A 102 15.49 -19.16 -22.44
C GLY A 102 14.97 -20.55 -22.03
N SER A 103 15.50 -21.17 -20.97
CA SER A 103 15.06 -22.50 -20.54
C SER A 103 13.68 -22.47 -19.87
N ALA A 104 12.92 -23.56 -19.98
CA ALA A 104 11.54 -23.64 -19.45
C ALA A 104 11.36 -24.88 -18.57
N ALA A 105 10.92 -24.70 -17.31
CA ALA A 105 10.55 -25.77 -16.40
C ALA A 105 9.03 -25.76 -16.18
N THR A 106 8.38 -26.90 -16.40
CA THR A 106 6.93 -27.08 -16.22
C THR A 106 6.66 -28.33 -15.40
N ALA A 107 6.06 -28.19 -14.21
CA ALA A 107 5.68 -29.31 -13.36
C ALA A 107 4.22 -29.21 -12.90
N ASP A 108 3.34 -29.88 -13.62
CA ASP A 108 1.89 -29.82 -13.39
C ASP A 108 1.47 -31.03 -12.54
N GLY A 109 0.90 -30.81 -11.35
CA GLY A 109 0.71 -31.92 -10.42
C GLY A 109 0.15 -31.62 -9.04
N LEU A 110 -0.03 -32.70 -8.28
CA LEU A 110 -0.44 -32.71 -6.87
C LEU A 110 0.52 -31.93 -5.98
N PHE A 111 1.81 -32.16 -6.20
CA PHE A 111 2.94 -31.42 -5.65
C PHE A 111 3.88 -31.12 -6.81
N GLY A 112 3.81 -29.92 -7.38
CA GLY A 112 4.62 -29.52 -8.54
C GLY A 112 5.80 -28.66 -8.13
N ILE A 113 7.02 -29.01 -8.53
CA ILE A 113 8.23 -28.20 -8.30
C ILE A 113 8.91 -27.87 -9.63
N ALA A 114 8.81 -26.63 -10.10
CA ALA A 114 9.51 -26.14 -11.28
C ALA A 114 10.67 -25.21 -10.91
N THR A 115 11.89 -25.55 -11.32
CA THR A 115 13.09 -24.73 -11.11
C THR A 115 13.74 -24.36 -12.44
N GLN A 116 13.91 -23.07 -12.69
CA GLN A 116 14.53 -22.54 -13.89
C GLN A 116 15.78 -21.73 -13.50
N LEU A 117 16.92 -22.05 -14.12
CA LEU A 117 18.22 -21.45 -13.80
C LEU A 117 18.80 -20.78 -15.04
N GLY A 118 18.78 -19.44 -15.07
CA GLY A 118 19.30 -18.63 -16.18
C GLY A 118 18.33 -17.53 -16.64
N PRO A 119 18.81 -16.55 -17.45
CA PRO A 119 17.99 -15.43 -17.91
C PRO A 119 16.95 -15.84 -18.96
N ASN A 120 15.88 -15.05 -19.09
CA ASN A 120 14.82 -15.18 -20.11
C ASN A 120 14.02 -16.49 -20.08
N GLY A 121 14.11 -17.26 -18.99
CA GLY A 121 13.42 -18.54 -18.86
C GLY A 121 12.16 -18.47 -17.99
N SER A 122 11.39 -19.56 -18.02
CA SER A 122 10.16 -19.71 -17.24
C SER A 122 10.21 -20.89 -16.26
N ALA A 123 9.70 -20.67 -15.05
CA ALA A 123 9.30 -21.74 -14.13
C ALA A 123 7.77 -21.71 -13.99
N THR A 124 7.10 -22.85 -14.16
CA THR A 124 5.64 -22.93 -14.18
C THR A 124 5.14 -24.24 -13.58
N THR A 125 4.04 -24.21 -12.84
CA THR A 125 3.41 -25.39 -12.24
C THR A 125 1.90 -25.21 -12.17
N ALA A 126 1.12 -26.21 -12.59
CA ALA A 126 -0.34 -26.19 -12.52
C ALA A 126 -0.94 -27.27 -11.59
N GLY A 127 -1.73 -26.85 -10.60
CA GLY A 127 -2.68 -27.68 -9.85
C GLY A 127 -4.13 -27.56 -10.35
N SER A 128 -5.03 -28.47 -9.96
CA SER A 128 -6.46 -28.41 -10.36
C SER A 128 -7.46 -28.19 -9.21
N GLY A 129 -6.99 -28.08 -7.97
CA GLY A 129 -7.80 -27.78 -6.78
C GLY A 129 -8.80 -28.87 -6.35
N LEU A 130 -8.88 -29.97 -7.08
CA LEU A 130 -9.75 -31.10 -6.75
C LEU A 130 -9.11 -31.99 -5.66
N ILE A 131 -9.89 -32.81 -4.97
CA ILE A 131 -9.38 -33.68 -3.88
C ILE A 131 -8.23 -34.62 -4.34
N GLY A 132 -8.19 -35.01 -5.62
CA GLY A 132 -7.09 -35.80 -6.21
C GLY A 132 -5.87 -34.99 -6.67
N ASN A 133 -5.98 -33.66 -6.74
CA ASN A 133 -4.89 -32.72 -7.04
C ASN A 133 -5.18 -31.34 -6.38
N PRO A 134 -5.03 -31.22 -5.04
CA PRO A 134 -5.03 -29.93 -4.35
C PRO A 134 -3.92 -28.96 -4.76
N GLY A 135 -2.93 -29.34 -5.57
CA GLY A 135 -2.00 -28.39 -6.21
C GLY A 135 -1.13 -27.58 -5.25
N PHE A 136 -0.26 -28.24 -4.49
CA PHE A 136 0.77 -27.59 -3.69
C PHE A 136 2.01 -27.34 -4.57
N ASN A 137 2.31 -26.09 -4.89
CA ASN A 137 3.27 -25.79 -5.97
C ASN A 137 4.45 -24.93 -5.52
N ILE A 138 5.62 -25.16 -6.12
CA ILE A 138 6.81 -24.33 -5.95
C ILE A 138 7.40 -24.02 -7.34
N ALA A 139 7.40 -22.75 -7.73
CA ALA A 139 8.06 -22.26 -8.93
C ALA A 139 9.24 -21.35 -8.55
N LEU A 140 10.41 -21.57 -9.14
CA LEU A 140 11.66 -20.88 -8.82
C LEU A 140 12.38 -20.43 -10.10
N ASN A 141 12.69 -19.14 -10.25
CA ASN A 141 13.71 -18.62 -11.17
C ASN A 141 14.94 -18.20 -10.38
N VAL A 142 16.13 -18.63 -10.82
CA VAL A 142 17.41 -18.03 -10.41
C VAL A 142 18.12 -17.49 -11.64
N THR A 143 18.17 -16.17 -11.75
CA THR A 143 18.96 -15.45 -12.75
C THR A 143 20.31 -15.05 -12.14
N THR A 144 21.35 -14.85 -12.95
CA THR A 144 22.65 -14.39 -12.43
C THR A 144 22.60 -12.89 -12.08
N PRO A 145 23.18 -12.42 -10.95
CA PRO A 145 23.15 -11.00 -10.56
C PRO A 145 23.77 -9.98 -11.54
N LYS A 146 24.37 -10.45 -12.65
CA LYS A 146 24.97 -9.64 -13.71
C LYS A 146 24.24 -9.77 -15.06
N ALA A 147 23.07 -10.43 -15.09
CA ALA A 147 22.22 -10.42 -16.27
C ALA A 147 21.76 -8.99 -16.60
N GLY A 148 21.43 -8.76 -17.88
CA GLY A 148 20.71 -7.56 -18.30
C GLY A 148 19.24 -7.59 -17.86
N ALA A 149 18.44 -6.72 -18.46
CA ALA A 149 17.00 -6.93 -18.47
C ALA A 149 16.67 -8.27 -19.15
N THR A 150 15.68 -8.98 -18.62
CA THR A 150 15.24 -10.29 -19.07
C THR A 150 13.76 -10.27 -19.47
N SER A 151 13.33 -11.35 -20.12
CA SER A 151 11.92 -11.73 -20.34
C SER A 151 11.64 -13.04 -19.59
N SER A 152 11.68 -13.01 -18.26
CA SER A 152 11.57 -14.19 -17.38
C SER A 152 10.20 -14.28 -16.69
N SER A 153 9.82 -15.49 -16.27
CA SER A 153 8.52 -15.73 -15.60
C SER A 153 8.59 -16.82 -14.54
N VAL A 154 7.86 -16.64 -13.45
CA VAL A 154 7.68 -17.61 -12.36
C VAL A 154 6.20 -17.69 -12.02
N VAL A 155 5.58 -18.85 -12.24
CA VAL A 155 4.14 -19.04 -12.01
C VAL A 155 3.89 -20.32 -11.22
N ALA A 156 3.60 -20.18 -9.93
CA ALA A 156 3.09 -21.25 -9.09
C ALA A 156 1.58 -21.12 -8.93
N GLY A 157 0.77 -22.10 -9.35
CA GLY A 157 -0.67 -21.93 -9.17
C GLY A 157 -1.56 -22.99 -9.79
N GLY A 158 -2.83 -22.62 -9.93
CA GLY A 158 -3.87 -23.44 -10.54
C GLY A 158 -5.23 -23.09 -9.97
N THR A 159 -6.30 -23.33 -10.72
CA THR A 159 -7.67 -23.02 -10.25
C THR A 159 -7.99 -23.86 -9.02
N GLY A 160 -8.04 -23.22 -7.84
CA GLY A 160 -8.23 -23.89 -6.55
C GLY A 160 -7.01 -24.63 -6.00
N GLY A 161 -5.82 -24.53 -6.61
CA GLY A 161 -4.59 -25.09 -6.03
C GLY A 161 -4.27 -24.43 -4.69
N GLY A 162 -3.75 -25.14 -3.70
CA GLY A 162 -3.48 -24.61 -2.35
C GLY A 162 -2.02 -24.76 -1.95
N GLY A 163 -1.40 -23.69 -1.46
CA GLY A 163 0.00 -23.72 -1.03
C GLY A 163 0.95 -23.53 -2.22
N ASN A 164 0.85 -22.41 -2.91
CA ASN A 164 1.70 -22.04 -4.04
C ASN A 164 2.81 -21.08 -3.59
N ILE A 165 4.05 -21.36 -3.98
CA ILE A 165 5.22 -20.54 -3.69
C ILE A 165 5.92 -20.19 -5.00
N ALA A 166 5.94 -18.91 -5.36
CA ALA A 166 6.65 -18.39 -6.52
C ALA A 166 7.83 -17.52 -6.07
N LEU A 167 9.03 -17.83 -6.53
CA LEU A 167 10.27 -17.17 -6.12
C LEU A 167 11.12 -16.77 -7.33
N ASN A 168 11.42 -15.46 -7.47
CA ASN A 168 12.51 -14.99 -8.33
C ASN A 168 13.71 -14.60 -7.48
N ILE A 169 14.90 -15.03 -7.89
CA ILE A 169 16.18 -14.61 -7.31
C ILE A 169 17.02 -13.91 -8.40
N PHE A 170 17.30 -12.63 -8.17
CA PHE A 170 18.06 -11.70 -9.03
C PHE A 170 17.55 -11.45 -10.47
N GLY A 171 16.47 -12.08 -10.92
CA GLY A 171 15.84 -11.76 -12.22
C GLY A 171 15.50 -10.27 -12.31
N THR A 172 15.63 -9.67 -13.49
CA THR A 172 15.52 -8.22 -13.69
C THR A 172 14.66 -7.95 -14.93
N GLY A 173 13.64 -7.13 -14.80
CA GLY A 173 12.77 -6.73 -15.90
C GLY A 173 13.33 -5.62 -16.80
N THR A 174 12.56 -5.34 -17.84
CA THR A 174 12.68 -4.19 -18.73
C THR A 174 11.75 -3.08 -18.23
N ALA A 175 12.31 -1.88 -18.01
CA ALA A 175 11.54 -0.74 -17.50
C ALA A 175 10.32 -0.42 -18.38
N GLY A 176 9.17 -0.18 -17.73
CA GLY A 176 7.89 0.06 -18.39
C GLY A 176 7.19 -1.17 -18.96
N ASN A 177 7.72 -2.39 -18.80
CA ASN A 177 7.07 -3.63 -19.22
C ASN A 177 6.86 -4.60 -18.04
N PRO A 178 5.69 -4.65 -17.39
CA PRO A 178 5.44 -5.55 -16.25
C PRO A 178 5.53 -7.04 -16.62
N ASN A 179 5.34 -7.39 -17.90
CA ASN A 179 5.43 -8.78 -18.37
C ASN A 179 6.88 -9.25 -18.65
N SER A 180 7.89 -8.44 -18.33
CA SER A 180 9.30 -8.76 -18.59
C SER A 180 9.98 -9.53 -17.46
N MET A 181 9.56 -9.33 -16.21
CA MET A 181 9.90 -10.24 -15.13
C MET A 181 8.68 -10.32 -14.21
N LYS A 182 7.99 -11.47 -14.20
CA LYS A 182 6.82 -11.65 -13.34
C LYS A 182 6.95 -12.86 -12.40
N VAL A 183 6.62 -12.66 -11.14
CA VAL A 183 6.43 -13.69 -10.11
C VAL A 183 4.93 -13.77 -9.81
N VAL A 184 4.34 -14.96 -9.87
CA VAL A 184 2.90 -15.18 -9.65
C VAL A 184 2.68 -16.40 -8.77
N ALA A 185 2.04 -16.22 -7.63
CA ALA A 185 1.48 -17.31 -6.82
C ALA A 185 -0.06 -17.23 -6.86
N ASN A 186 -0.77 -18.28 -7.30
CA ASN A 186 -2.20 -18.22 -7.62
C ASN A 186 -3.01 -19.47 -7.19
N GLY A 187 -3.84 -19.33 -6.17
CA GLY A 187 -4.59 -20.44 -5.57
C GLY A 187 -5.30 -20.05 -4.27
N ILE A 188 -5.24 -20.91 -3.24
CA ILE A 188 -5.91 -20.77 -1.93
C ILE A 188 -4.98 -20.17 -0.86
N LEU A 189 -3.69 -20.52 -0.90
CA LEU A 189 -2.65 -20.07 0.03
C LEU A 189 -1.41 -19.78 -0.80
N ASP A 190 -1.08 -18.50 -0.98
CA ASP A 190 -0.14 -18.05 -2.00
C ASP A 190 1.00 -17.21 -1.40
N ILE A 191 2.22 -17.45 -1.88
CA ILE A 191 3.43 -16.72 -1.50
C ILE A 191 4.21 -16.37 -2.77
N ALA A 192 4.27 -15.09 -3.12
CA ALA A 192 5.11 -14.58 -4.21
C ALA A 192 6.27 -13.75 -3.65
N SER A 193 7.52 -14.07 -4.01
CA SER A 193 8.69 -13.39 -3.46
C SER A 193 9.76 -13.06 -4.49
N ASN A 194 10.37 -11.88 -4.33
CA ASN A 194 11.44 -11.36 -5.17
C ASN A 194 12.69 -11.05 -4.33
N TRP A 195 13.78 -11.72 -4.67
CA TRP A 195 15.07 -11.63 -3.98
C TRP A 195 16.09 -11.01 -4.94
N GLY A 196 15.95 -9.71 -5.20
CA GLY A 196 16.87 -8.95 -6.06
C GLY A 196 16.32 -8.58 -7.42
N GLY A 197 17.12 -7.77 -8.14
CA GLY A 197 16.78 -7.24 -9.44
C GLY A 197 16.01 -5.92 -9.38
N ARG A 198 15.34 -5.59 -10.48
CA ARG A 198 14.60 -4.34 -10.65
C ARG A 198 13.60 -4.44 -11.79
N ASN A 199 12.53 -3.64 -11.74
CA ASN A 199 11.45 -3.63 -12.74
C ASN A 199 10.70 -4.98 -12.83
N ASN A 200 10.57 -5.69 -11.69
CA ASN A 200 9.87 -6.97 -11.57
C ASN A 200 8.44 -6.75 -11.05
N ASP A 201 7.50 -7.56 -11.51
CA ASP A 201 6.11 -7.61 -11.05
C ASP A 201 5.91 -8.86 -10.16
N VAL A 202 5.40 -8.69 -8.94
CA VAL A 202 5.34 -9.73 -7.90
C VAL A 202 3.91 -9.84 -7.37
N GLU A 203 3.16 -10.82 -7.89
CA GLU A 203 1.73 -10.99 -7.69
C GLU A 203 1.42 -12.22 -6.82
N SER A 204 0.72 -12.03 -5.70
CA SER A 204 0.19 -13.12 -4.87
C SER A 204 -1.33 -13.07 -4.81
N GLY A 205 -1.97 -14.17 -5.18
CA GLY A 205 -3.42 -14.36 -5.11
C GLY A 205 -4.19 -13.81 -6.30
N SER A 206 -5.44 -14.25 -6.41
CA SER A 206 -6.34 -13.91 -7.51
C SER A 206 -7.77 -13.68 -7.01
N SER A 207 -8.36 -12.56 -7.46
CA SER A 207 -9.76 -12.22 -7.21
C SER A 207 -10.77 -13.19 -7.82
N ALA A 208 -10.33 -14.07 -8.74
CA ALA A 208 -11.16 -15.12 -9.34
C ALA A 208 -10.93 -16.51 -8.71
N SER A 209 -9.88 -16.71 -7.91
CA SER A 209 -9.42 -18.06 -7.50
C SER A 209 -9.81 -18.46 -6.07
N GLY A 210 -10.47 -17.57 -5.31
CA GLY A 210 -10.90 -17.87 -3.92
C GLY A 210 -9.77 -17.83 -2.90
N SER A 211 -8.68 -17.10 -3.17
CA SER A 211 -7.46 -17.05 -2.35
C SER A 211 -7.72 -16.58 -0.92
N ILE A 212 -7.31 -17.36 0.08
CA ILE A 212 -7.58 -17.10 1.50
C ILE A 212 -6.45 -16.30 2.15
N ILE A 213 -5.20 -16.66 1.91
CA ILE A 213 -4.00 -15.97 2.42
C ILE A 213 -3.04 -15.73 1.26
N ASN A 214 -2.62 -14.48 1.07
CA ASN A 214 -1.75 -14.02 0.00
C ASN A 214 -0.57 -13.23 0.58
N LEU A 215 0.66 -13.63 0.27
CA LEU A 215 1.88 -12.97 0.75
C LEU A 215 2.79 -12.59 -0.44
N ALA A 216 2.82 -11.31 -0.80
CA ALA A 216 3.78 -10.75 -1.75
C ALA A 216 4.96 -10.12 -1.00
N THR A 217 6.21 -10.37 -1.40
CA THR A 217 7.39 -9.79 -0.71
C THR A 217 8.59 -9.55 -1.63
N ASN A 218 8.98 -8.28 -1.79
CA ASN A 218 10.31 -7.90 -2.28
C ASN A 218 11.29 -7.80 -1.11
N ILE A 219 12.35 -8.60 -1.11
CA ILE A 219 13.37 -8.54 -0.04
C ILE A 219 14.41 -7.44 -0.33
N PHE A 220 14.81 -7.29 -1.58
CA PHE A 220 15.74 -6.26 -2.03
C PHE A 220 15.57 -6.00 -3.54
N GLY A 221 15.66 -4.74 -3.95
CA GLY A 221 15.56 -4.33 -5.36
C GLY A 221 14.93 -2.95 -5.51
N SER A 222 14.88 -2.43 -6.73
CA SER A 222 14.23 -1.14 -7.05
C SER A 222 13.28 -1.21 -8.23
N ASP A 223 12.38 -0.23 -8.36
CA ASP A 223 11.39 -0.15 -9.45
C ASP A 223 10.44 -1.37 -9.54
N ASN A 224 10.28 -2.18 -8.48
CA ASN A 224 9.45 -3.39 -8.52
C ASN A 224 8.01 -3.12 -8.06
N VAL A 225 7.05 -3.86 -8.63
CA VAL A 225 5.64 -3.91 -8.20
C VAL A 225 5.44 -5.14 -7.32
N VAL A 226 4.73 -5.00 -6.19
CA VAL A 226 4.54 -6.06 -5.19
C VAL A 226 3.09 -6.08 -4.73
N THR A 227 2.24 -6.86 -5.39
CA THR A 227 0.77 -6.86 -5.19
C THR A 227 0.28 -8.16 -4.54
N ALA A 228 -0.50 -8.08 -3.46
CA ALA A 228 -1.24 -9.21 -2.89
C ALA A 228 -2.77 -8.97 -2.95
N LYS A 229 -3.54 -9.89 -3.54
CA LYS A 229 -4.97 -9.67 -3.85
C LYS A 229 -5.81 -10.95 -3.71
N GLY A 230 -7.07 -10.84 -3.27
CA GLY A 230 -7.94 -12.02 -3.18
C GLY A 230 -9.07 -11.92 -2.14
N GLY A 231 -9.10 -12.87 -1.20
CA GLY A 231 -10.22 -13.12 -0.30
C GLY A 231 -10.06 -12.55 1.11
N ILE A 232 -9.36 -13.26 2.01
CA ILE A 232 -9.47 -13.00 3.47
C ILE A 232 -8.27 -12.25 4.05
N TRP A 233 -7.03 -12.61 3.68
CA TRP A 233 -5.81 -11.94 4.15
C TRP A 233 -4.84 -11.67 2.99
N ASN A 234 -4.54 -10.40 2.73
CA ASN A 234 -3.48 -9.97 1.81
C ASN A 234 -2.36 -9.26 2.59
N TRP A 235 -1.11 -9.66 2.36
CA TRP A 235 0.07 -8.98 2.89
C TRP A 235 1.08 -8.74 1.77
N ALA A 236 1.41 -7.47 1.50
CA ALA A 236 2.49 -7.07 0.61
C ALA A 236 3.61 -6.34 1.37
N THR A 237 4.87 -6.67 1.09
CA THR A 237 6.03 -6.10 1.81
C THR A 237 7.19 -5.75 0.87
N ASN A 238 7.75 -4.55 1.01
CA ASN A 238 9.13 -4.24 0.63
C ASN A 238 10.01 -4.27 1.88
N ILE A 239 11.07 -5.08 1.89
CA ILE A 239 12.00 -5.15 3.03
C ILE A 239 13.17 -4.17 2.86
N LEU A 240 13.69 -4.01 1.64
CA LEU A 240 14.80 -3.11 1.32
C LEU A 240 14.69 -2.60 -0.12
N GLY A 241 15.01 -1.32 -0.32
CA GLY A 241 15.27 -0.73 -1.64
C GLY A 241 14.33 0.41 -1.97
N ASP A 242 14.62 1.09 -3.08
CA ASP A 242 14.01 2.37 -3.42
C ASP A 242 13.06 2.25 -4.64
N THR A 243 12.15 3.20 -4.83
CA THR A 243 11.23 3.30 -5.99
C THR A 243 10.34 2.08 -6.28
N ASN A 244 10.12 1.19 -5.31
CA ASN A 244 9.16 0.09 -5.43
C ASN A 244 7.71 0.55 -5.17
N HIS A 245 6.73 -0.18 -5.69
CA HIS A 245 5.30 0.01 -5.47
C HIS A 245 4.72 -1.24 -4.81
N VAL A 246 4.39 -1.16 -3.53
CA VAL A 246 3.81 -2.23 -2.71
C VAL A 246 2.31 -2.03 -2.63
N GLU A 247 1.51 -3.07 -2.85
CA GLU A 247 0.06 -2.95 -2.99
C GLU A 247 -0.70 -4.15 -2.41
N THR A 248 -1.88 -3.92 -1.83
CA THR A 248 -2.84 -5.00 -1.57
C THR A 248 -4.25 -4.65 -2.06
N GLN A 249 -4.88 -5.52 -2.86
CA GLN A 249 -6.21 -5.26 -3.44
C GLN A 249 -7.29 -6.18 -2.87
N GLY A 250 -8.28 -5.61 -2.18
CA GLY A 250 -9.53 -6.27 -1.78
C GLY A 250 -9.36 -7.42 -0.78
N SER A 251 -9.82 -7.24 0.46
CA SER A 251 -9.76 -8.31 1.46
C SER A 251 -10.68 -8.10 2.66
N LEU A 252 -10.79 -9.11 3.54
CA LEU A 252 -11.18 -8.86 4.93
C LEU A 252 -10.03 -8.15 5.68
N ALA A 253 -8.77 -8.53 5.46
CA ALA A 253 -7.59 -7.94 6.07
C ALA A 253 -6.47 -7.68 5.04
N ASN A 254 -6.10 -6.42 4.84
CA ASN A 254 -5.02 -5.96 3.97
C ASN A 254 -3.85 -5.41 4.81
N THR A 255 -2.62 -5.69 4.40
CA THR A 255 -1.41 -5.11 5.00
C THR A 255 -0.36 -4.84 3.92
N ALA A 256 -0.12 -3.57 3.58
CA ALA A 256 0.98 -3.14 2.72
C ALA A 256 2.07 -2.48 3.59
N SER A 257 3.34 -2.82 3.36
CA SER A 257 4.44 -2.30 4.19
C SER A 257 5.77 -2.10 3.47
N ASN A 258 6.51 -1.07 3.89
CA ASN A 258 7.90 -0.80 3.56
C ASN A 258 8.73 -0.80 4.85
N LEU A 259 9.63 -1.77 5.02
CA LEU A 259 10.46 -1.86 6.22
C LEU A 259 11.66 -0.92 6.13
N LEU A 260 12.43 -0.99 5.03
CA LEU A 260 13.61 -0.18 4.77
C LEU A 260 13.57 0.35 3.33
N GLY A 261 13.93 1.61 3.11
CA GLY A 261 14.12 2.17 1.77
C GLY A 261 13.32 3.45 1.51
N SER A 262 13.60 4.13 0.41
CA SER A 262 13.15 5.49 0.12
C SER A 262 12.41 5.61 -1.20
N ASN A 263 11.50 6.59 -1.29
CA ASN A 263 10.71 6.87 -2.50
C ASN A 263 9.82 5.69 -2.96
N ASN A 264 9.48 4.75 -2.08
CA ASN A 264 8.56 3.66 -2.39
C ASN A 264 7.10 4.12 -2.22
N LYS A 265 6.19 3.63 -3.06
CA LYS A 265 4.75 3.70 -2.78
C LYS A 265 4.30 2.43 -2.05
N VAL A 266 3.36 2.58 -1.12
CA VAL A 266 2.75 1.53 -0.32
C VAL A 266 1.24 1.79 -0.31
N LEU A 267 0.42 0.92 -0.87
CA LEU A 267 -1.01 1.13 -1.11
C LEU A 267 -1.84 -0.05 -0.59
N THR A 268 -3.02 0.21 -0.02
CA THR A 268 -4.07 -0.82 0.12
C THR A 268 -5.37 -0.34 -0.51
N GLU A 269 -5.95 -1.09 -1.44
CA GLU A 269 -7.24 -0.78 -2.07
C GLU A 269 -8.39 -1.59 -1.44
N VAL A 270 -9.40 -0.88 -0.96
CA VAL A 270 -10.69 -1.42 -0.45
C VAL A 270 -10.47 -2.39 0.74
N GLY A 271 -11.53 -3.02 1.26
CA GLY A 271 -11.45 -4.08 2.28
C GLY A 271 -12.15 -3.76 3.60
N TYR A 272 -11.98 -4.60 4.63
CA TYR A 272 -12.57 -4.36 5.96
C TYR A 272 -11.55 -3.83 6.98
N LEU A 273 -10.38 -4.44 7.08
CA LEU A 273 -9.26 -3.97 7.90
C LEU A 273 -8.07 -3.67 6.99
N ASN A 274 -7.56 -2.43 7.00
CA ASN A 274 -6.49 -1.98 6.11
C ASN A 274 -5.32 -1.39 6.90
N TRP A 275 -4.10 -1.79 6.57
CA TRP A 275 -2.87 -1.32 7.22
C TRP A 275 -1.78 -0.97 6.19
N GLY A 276 -1.47 0.32 6.05
CA GLY A 276 -0.29 0.82 5.33
C GLY A 276 0.82 1.24 6.31
N ALA A 277 2.08 0.87 6.06
CA ALA A 277 3.19 1.34 6.87
C ALA A 277 4.50 1.56 6.10
N SER A 278 5.21 2.64 6.42
CA SER A 278 6.66 2.77 6.21
C SER A 278 7.37 2.78 7.57
N VAL A 279 8.47 2.04 7.73
CA VAL A 279 9.14 1.86 9.02
C VAL A 279 10.44 2.67 9.11
N LEU A 280 11.42 2.45 8.22
CA LEU A 280 12.64 3.26 8.11
C LEU A 280 12.83 3.74 6.67
N GLY A 281 12.60 5.02 6.38
CA GLY A 281 12.77 5.53 5.01
C GLY A 281 12.42 6.99 4.79
N ASN A 282 12.88 7.56 3.68
CA ASN A 282 12.56 8.94 3.30
C ASN A 282 11.73 8.98 2.01
N GLY A 283 10.86 9.99 1.85
CA GLY A 283 10.15 10.21 0.58
C GLY A 283 9.14 9.14 0.18
N ASN A 284 8.81 8.17 1.04
CA ASN A 284 7.84 7.12 0.73
C ASN A 284 6.41 7.65 0.79
N ASP A 285 5.51 7.10 -0.03
CA ASP A 285 4.08 7.42 -0.06
C ASP A 285 3.27 6.22 0.45
N VAL A 286 2.55 6.38 1.55
CA VAL A 286 1.83 5.31 2.25
C VAL A 286 0.33 5.62 2.23
N GLU A 287 -0.43 4.89 1.42
CA GLU A 287 -1.84 5.14 1.13
C GLU A 287 -2.76 3.95 1.50
N VAL A 288 -3.97 4.25 1.96
CA VAL A 288 -5.09 3.28 2.08
C VAL A 288 -6.30 3.91 1.39
N ASP A 289 -6.73 3.39 0.25
CA ASP A 289 -7.92 3.89 -0.46
C ASP A 289 -9.17 3.05 -0.14
N GLY A 290 -10.10 3.66 0.59
CA GLY A 290 -11.37 3.07 0.98
C GLY A 290 -11.23 1.97 2.04
N GLY A 291 -12.24 1.09 2.08
CA GLY A 291 -12.36 0.05 3.11
C GLY A 291 -12.86 0.55 4.47
N TYR A 292 -13.20 -0.36 5.38
CA TYR A 292 -13.97 -0.01 6.59
C TYR A 292 -13.11 0.59 7.73
N SER A 293 -11.98 -0.04 8.09
CA SER A 293 -11.14 0.36 9.23
C SER A 293 -9.68 0.46 8.81
N ASN A 294 -9.17 1.69 8.75
CA ASN A 294 -7.96 2.06 8.01
C ASN A 294 -6.88 2.61 8.93
N VAL A 295 -5.65 2.11 8.79
CA VAL A 295 -4.47 2.56 9.54
C VAL A 295 -3.33 2.83 8.56
N VAL A 296 -2.78 4.05 8.54
CA VAL A 296 -1.57 4.39 7.77
C VAL A 296 -0.50 5.00 8.68
N ARG A 297 0.75 4.58 8.51
CA ARG A 297 1.85 4.99 9.41
C ARG A 297 3.17 5.27 8.67
N ASN A 298 3.85 6.35 9.03
CA ASN A 298 5.31 6.43 8.94
C ASN A 298 5.90 6.29 10.35
N LEU A 299 6.83 5.36 10.54
CA LEU A 299 7.46 5.13 11.84
C LEU A 299 8.69 6.04 12.01
N PHE A 300 9.69 5.95 11.12
CA PHE A 300 10.86 6.82 11.13
C PHE A 300 11.30 7.24 9.73
N GLY A 301 11.66 8.52 9.63
CA GLY A 301 12.30 9.13 8.46
C GLY A 301 11.56 10.38 8.02
N SER A 302 12.05 11.01 6.96
CA SER A 302 11.66 12.37 6.59
C SER A 302 11.05 12.45 5.18
N ASN A 303 10.19 13.45 4.99
CA ASN A 303 9.50 13.75 3.74
C ASN A 303 8.58 12.63 3.22
N ASN A 304 8.12 11.72 4.09
CA ASN A 304 7.15 10.67 3.72
C ASN A 304 5.71 11.22 3.71
N THR A 305 4.87 10.71 2.81
CA THR A 305 3.43 10.95 2.78
C THR A 305 2.70 9.73 3.38
N VAL A 306 1.64 9.99 4.15
CA VAL A 306 0.91 8.99 4.94
C VAL A 306 -0.58 9.33 4.88
N THR A 307 -1.34 8.72 3.98
CA THR A 307 -2.68 9.17 3.54
C THR A 307 -3.74 8.07 3.66
N THR A 308 -4.94 8.37 4.18
CA THR A 308 -6.13 7.55 3.83
C THR A 308 -7.02 8.29 2.83
N THR A 309 -7.54 7.55 1.87
CA THR A 309 -8.44 7.96 0.80
C THR A 309 -9.72 7.11 0.85
N GLY A 310 -10.71 7.41 0.01
CA GLY A 310 -11.99 6.70 -0.04
C GLY A 310 -12.89 6.88 1.20
N ASN A 311 -14.17 6.51 1.07
CA ASN A 311 -15.20 6.77 2.10
C ASN A 311 -15.20 5.71 3.22
N GLY A 312 -14.07 5.52 3.91
CA GLY A 312 -13.95 4.52 4.99
C GLY A 312 -14.74 4.83 6.26
N TYR A 313 -14.91 3.85 7.15
CA TYR A 313 -15.71 4.04 8.38
C TYR A 313 -14.90 4.53 9.59
N GLY A 314 -13.61 4.22 9.64
CA GLY A 314 -12.70 4.75 10.67
C GLY A 314 -11.28 4.83 10.13
N ASN A 315 -10.64 6.00 10.25
CA ASN A 315 -9.33 6.26 9.65
C ASN A 315 -8.32 6.76 10.70
N LEU A 316 -7.15 6.15 10.75
CA LEU A 316 -6.04 6.53 11.62
C LEU A 316 -4.77 6.72 10.80
N ALA A 317 -4.37 7.97 10.60
CA ALA A 317 -3.11 8.30 9.93
C ALA A 317 -2.07 8.75 10.98
N GLN A 318 -0.82 8.30 10.89
CA GLN A 318 0.21 8.59 11.90
C GLN A 318 1.60 8.83 11.33
N ASN A 319 2.28 9.90 11.75
CA ASN A 319 3.75 9.97 11.76
C ASN A 319 4.26 9.75 13.19
N TRP A 320 5.31 8.96 13.37
CA TRP A 320 5.89 8.73 14.68
C TRP A 320 7.20 9.49 14.89
N PHE A 321 8.09 9.57 13.90
CA PHE A 321 9.38 10.29 13.99
C PHE A 321 9.76 10.97 12.66
N GLY A 322 10.80 11.80 12.68
CA GLY A 322 11.36 12.46 11.49
C GLY A 322 10.65 13.74 11.05
N THR A 323 11.09 14.34 9.94
CA THR A 323 10.79 15.74 9.58
C THR A 323 10.11 15.86 8.22
N GLY A 324 9.28 16.88 8.01
CA GLY A 324 8.68 17.15 6.69
C GLY A 324 7.66 16.11 6.21
N ASN A 325 7.21 15.19 7.07
CA ASN A 325 6.25 14.16 6.69
C ASN A 325 4.82 14.72 6.60
N SER A 326 4.03 14.28 5.62
CA SER A 326 2.60 14.61 5.49
C SER A 326 1.73 13.47 6.01
N VAL A 327 0.74 13.76 6.85
CA VAL A 327 -0.16 12.77 7.47
C VAL A 327 -1.60 13.15 7.20
N SER A 328 -2.17 12.62 6.12
CA SER A 328 -3.47 13.00 5.61
C SER A 328 -4.55 11.93 5.83
N ILE A 329 -5.78 12.37 5.97
CA ILE A 329 -6.99 11.59 5.76
C ILE A 329 -7.85 12.45 4.83
N LEU A 330 -8.30 11.94 3.70
CA LEU A 330 -8.97 12.74 2.67
C LEU A 330 -10.48 12.50 2.60
N ALA A 331 -10.96 11.37 3.09
CA ALA A 331 -12.37 10.98 3.06
C ALA A 331 -12.68 9.93 4.15
N GLY A 332 -13.94 9.53 4.25
CA GLY A 332 -14.43 8.60 5.27
C GLY A 332 -14.82 9.27 6.58
N ILE A 333 -15.27 8.49 7.56
CA ILE A 333 -15.80 8.97 8.84
C ILE A 333 -14.92 8.48 10.02
N TYR A 334 -15.14 9.03 11.21
CA TYR A 334 -14.34 8.77 12.43
C TYR A 334 -12.82 8.81 12.21
N ASN A 335 -12.30 9.98 11.85
CA ASN A 335 -10.93 10.13 11.39
C ASN A 335 -10.01 10.78 12.44
N ASN A 336 -8.75 10.34 12.48
CA ASN A 336 -7.72 10.79 13.40
C ASN A 336 -6.33 10.80 12.73
N ALA A 337 -5.85 11.96 12.25
CA ALA A 337 -4.46 12.08 11.76
C ALA A 337 -3.53 12.57 12.87
N THR A 338 -2.37 11.93 13.04
CA THR A 338 -1.49 12.12 14.21
C THR A 338 -0.02 12.29 13.86
N ASN A 339 0.73 13.08 14.65
CA ASN A 339 2.18 13.13 14.58
C ASN A 339 2.78 13.21 15.98
N LEU A 340 3.46 12.14 16.40
CA LEU A 340 3.78 11.90 17.80
C LEU A 340 5.12 12.52 18.19
N LEU A 341 6.23 11.92 17.74
CA LEU A 341 7.60 12.34 18.02
C LEU A 341 8.32 12.77 16.72
N GLY A 342 7.55 13.20 15.72
CA GLY A 342 8.09 13.89 14.56
C GLY A 342 8.96 15.07 15.00
N GLY A 343 10.04 15.30 14.28
CA GLY A 343 10.81 16.52 14.37
C GLY A 343 10.05 17.66 13.68
N ASN A 344 10.75 18.41 12.85
CA ASN A 344 10.23 19.65 12.31
C ASN A 344 9.39 19.49 11.04
N ASP A 345 8.61 20.53 10.71
CA ASP A 345 8.01 20.78 9.40
C ASP A 345 7.01 19.70 8.89
N ASN A 346 6.51 18.81 9.76
CA ASN A 346 5.52 17.79 9.41
C ASN A 346 4.12 18.40 9.18
N GLN A 347 3.43 18.02 8.12
CA GLN A 347 2.03 18.38 7.88
C GLN A 347 1.09 17.26 8.36
N LEU A 348 -0.10 17.60 8.86
CA LEU A 348 -1.18 16.64 9.04
C LEU A 348 -2.54 17.25 8.68
N VAL A 349 -3.45 16.43 8.17
CA VAL A 349 -4.75 16.86 7.67
C VAL A 349 -5.78 15.74 7.90
N SER A 350 -7.04 16.07 8.20
CA SER A 350 -8.15 15.12 8.02
C SER A 350 -9.36 15.82 7.42
N LEU A 351 -9.78 15.35 6.25
CA LEU A 351 -10.86 15.88 5.42
C LEU A 351 -11.96 14.83 5.22
N GLY A 352 -11.91 13.74 5.98
CA GLY A 352 -13.11 12.95 6.29
C GLY A 352 -13.97 13.66 7.36
N GLY A 353 -15.03 12.99 7.80
CA GLY A 353 -15.84 13.41 8.92
C GLY A 353 -16.69 12.31 9.55
N TYR A 354 -16.58 12.08 10.86
CA TYR A 354 -17.81 12.14 11.67
C TYR A 354 -17.90 13.48 12.42
N GLN A 355 -17.36 14.53 11.79
CA GLN A 355 -16.02 15.04 12.14
C GLN A 355 -15.67 14.98 13.64
N ASP A 356 -14.49 14.64 14.15
CA ASP A 356 -13.18 14.13 13.64
C ASP A 356 -12.08 14.64 14.61
N LEU A 357 -10.78 14.34 14.39
CA LEU A 357 -9.67 15.11 14.98
C LEU A 357 -8.35 15.01 14.18
N VAL A 358 -7.43 15.97 14.36
CA VAL A 358 -6.01 15.86 13.91
C VAL A 358 -5.09 16.48 14.93
N PHE A 359 -4.12 15.72 15.43
CA PHE A 359 -3.37 16.03 16.64
C PHE A 359 -1.88 15.76 16.48
N ASN A 360 -1.02 16.63 16.99
CA ASN A 360 0.42 16.40 17.02
C ASN A 360 0.98 16.72 18.41
N LEU A 361 2.16 16.23 18.71
CA LEU A 361 2.73 16.32 20.05
C LEU A 361 4.07 17.06 20.08
N ILE A 362 5.06 16.68 19.26
CA ILE A 362 6.45 17.18 19.36
C ILE A 362 6.99 17.67 18.01
N GLY A 363 8.06 18.48 18.06
CA GLY A 363 8.83 19.02 16.91
C GLY A 363 9.04 20.54 16.95
N SER A 364 9.26 21.16 15.79
CA SER A 364 8.94 22.59 15.53
C SER A 364 8.36 22.82 14.12
N HIS A 365 7.45 23.77 13.96
CA HIS A 365 6.82 24.18 12.69
C HIS A 365 5.87 23.19 11.99
N ASN A 366 5.48 22.08 12.64
CA ASN A 366 4.49 21.16 12.09
C ASN A 366 3.13 21.87 11.88
N VAL A 367 2.48 21.70 10.72
CA VAL A 367 1.19 22.33 10.38
C VAL A 367 0.08 21.29 10.42
N LEU A 368 -1.01 21.57 11.12
CA LEU A 368 -2.14 20.65 11.19
C LEU A 368 -3.40 21.24 10.55
N THR A 369 -4.45 20.43 10.37
CA THR A 369 -5.81 20.81 9.96
C THR A 369 -6.77 19.63 10.13
N VAL A 370 -8.06 19.86 10.38
CA VAL A 370 -9.11 18.83 10.25
C VAL A 370 -10.49 19.42 9.97
N GLY A 371 -11.37 18.60 9.40
CA GLY A 371 -12.76 18.89 9.12
C GLY A 371 -13.06 18.66 7.63
N GLY A 372 -13.75 17.56 7.31
CA GLY A 372 -14.37 17.33 6.01
C GLY A 372 -15.51 16.30 6.03
N SER A 373 -15.54 15.37 5.07
CA SER A 373 -16.72 14.61 4.61
C SER A 373 -17.46 13.75 5.65
N GLY A 374 -18.54 14.31 6.21
CA GLY A 374 -19.43 13.66 7.19
C GLY A 374 -19.55 14.51 8.45
N SER A 375 -20.01 15.74 8.23
CA SER A 375 -19.45 16.89 8.92
C SER A 375 -20.21 17.27 10.20
N ASN A 376 -19.76 16.83 11.38
CA ASN A 376 -20.36 17.33 12.63
C ASN A 376 -19.42 17.49 13.85
N TRP A 377 -18.45 18.39 13.84
CA TRP A 377 -18.07 19.44 12.85
C TRP A 377 -16.64 19.92 13.27
N ASN A 378 -15.82 18.96 13.72
CA ASN A 378 -14.55 19.19 14.41
C ASN A 378 -13.41 19.56 13.45
N LEU A 379 -12.87 20.76 13.67
CA LEU A 379 -11.46 21.10 13.43
C LEU A 379 -10.66 20.65 14.70
N VAL A 380 -9.32 20.73 14.72
CA VAL A 380 -8.32 20.52 15.81
C VAL A 380 -7.01 20.31 15.08
N ILE A 381 -5.95 20.86 15.65
CA ILE A 381 -4.77 21.21 14.89
C ILE A 381 -3.58 20.81 15.85
N ASN A 382 -2.53 21.60 16.18
CA ASN A 382 -1.49 21.36 17.25
C ASN A 382 -0.27 20.54 16.83
N SER A 383 0.74 21.04 16.10
CA SER A 383 1.01 22.37 15.54
C SER A 383 1.42 23.43 16.55
N LEU A 384 2.58 23.25 17.16
CA LEU A 384 3.86 23.71 16.64
C LEU A 384 3.90 25.02 15.82
N SER A 385 4.39 26.08 16.46
CA SER A 385 5.51 26.85 15.94
C SER A 385 6.79 26.05 16.20
N SER A 386 7.92 26.72 16.33
CA SER A 386 8.73 26.59 17.55
C SER A 386 7.87 26.45 18.84
N ALA A 387 7.30 25.26 19.09
CA ALA A 387 6.34 24.88 20.13
C ALA A 387 5.00 25.67 20.21
N ASN A 388 3.90 25.16 19.60
CA ASN A 388 2.50 25.63 19.78
C ASN A 388 1.53 24.43 19.89
N HIS A 389 0.22 24.71 19.88
CA HIS A 389 -0.85 23.74 20.09
C HIS A 389 -2.20 24.10 19.43
N VAL A 390 -2.27 24.22 18.09
CA VAL A 390 -3.53 24.51 17.38
C VAL A 390 -4.73 23.53 17.74
N THR A 391 -6.00 23.93 17.97
CA THR A 391 -7.08 23.08 18.59
C THR A 391 -8.51 23.68 18.53
N ALA A 392 -9.50 22.92 18.03
CA ALA A 392 -10.67 23.52 17.36
C ALA A 392 -11.98 22.68 17.23
N GLY A 393 -12.30 21.69 18.07
CA GLY A 393 -13.18 20.58 17.65
C GLY A 393 -14.56 20.54 18.28
N GLY A 394 -15.63 20.34 17.50
CA GLY A 394 -16.94 19.88 17.97
C GLY A 394 -18.07 20.04 16.95
N THR A 395 -19.32 19.78 17.34
CA THR A 395 -20.48 20.10 16.50
C THR A 395 -20.70 21.61 16.39
N TYR A 396 -20.22 22.21 15.28
CA TYR A 396 -20.05 23.62 14.90
C TYR A 396 -18.93 24.32 15.63
N THR A 397 -17.69 23.87 15.42
CA THR A 397 -16.61 24.32 16.29
C THR A 397 -15.24 24.44 15.64
N ALA A 398 -14.46 25.41 16.13
CA ALA A 398 -13.20 25.87 15.56
C ALA A 398 -12.30 26.46 16.67
N GLY A 399 -11.05 26.84 16.37
CA GLY A 399 -10.08 27.34 17.36
C GLY A 399 -8.61 27.16 16.92
N PHE A 400 -7.71 28.02 17.42
CA PHE A 400 -6.26 27.86 17.19
C PHE A 400 -5.61 27.11 18.39
N ASN A 401 -4.40 27.16 19.02
CA ASN A 401 -3.21 28.02 19.11
C ASN A 401 -2.56 28.35 17.81
N VAL A 402 -2.66 29.61 17.45
CA VAL A 402 -1.83 30.17 16.41
C VAL A 402 -0.64 30.88 17.03
N LEU A 403 0.50 30.60 16.42
CA LEU A 403 1.69 31.42 16.33
C LEU A 403 2.04 32.22 17.59
N GLY A 404 2.39 31.43 18.60
CA GLY A 404 3.64 31.61 19.33
C GLY A 404 4.86 31.28 18.45
N GLY A 405 6.10 31.18 18.92
CA GLY A 405 6.60 30.60 20.17
C GLY A 405 5.66 30.47 21.37
N THR A 406 5.46 29.23 21.84
CA THR A 406 4.98 28.89 23.20
C THR A 406 3.60 29.40 23.63
N ASN A 407 2.62 29.55 22.71
CA ASN A 407 1.24 29.94 23.05
C ASN A 407 0.34 28.75 23.47
N THR A 408 -0.96 29.00 23.73
CA THR A 408 -2.08 28.01 23.71
C THR A 408 -3.46 28.66 23.51
N VAL A 409 -4.07 28.66 22.31
CA VAL A 409 -5.56 28.64 22.26
C VAL A 409 -6.05 27.23 22.59
N LYS A 410 -7.34 27.08 22.95
CA LYS A 410 -8.20 26.01 22.42
C LYS A 410 -9.62 26.53 22.14
N ALA A 411 -10.34 25.97 21.16
CA ALA A 411 -11.79 25.97 21.24
C ALA A 411 -12.50 24.68 20.78
N GLY A 412 -13.76 24.59 21.19
CA GLY A 412 -14.67 23.46 21.05
C GLY A 412 -14.52 22.28 22.01
N PRO A 413 -15.55 21.40 22.13
CA PRO A 413 -16.83 21.42 21.38
C PRO A 413 -17.90 22.45 21.74
N GLY A 414 -18.98 22.40 20.96
CA GLY A 414 -20.28 23.04 21.19
C GLY A 414 -20.77 23.80 19.97
N PRO A 415 -22.09 24.03 19.84
CA PRO A 415 -22.63 24.88 18.79
C PRO A 415 -22.03 26.29 18.87
N LEU A 416 -21.19 26.63 17.89
CA LEU A 416 -20.54 27.92 17.68
C LEU A 416 -19.55 28.33 18.78
N SER A 417 -18.62 27.44 19.16
CA SER A 417 -17.47 27.78 20.02
C SER A 417 -16.20 28.04 19.18
N LEU A 418 -15.49 29.17 19.43
CA LEU A 418 -14.34 29.63 18.64
C LEU A 418 -13.32 30.43 19.47
N ALA A 419 -12.01 30.26 19.23
CA ALA A 419 -10.99 31.05 19.93
C ALA A 419 -9.68 31.40 19.16
N GLY A 420 -9.06 32.53 19.56
CA GLY A 420 -7.61 32.88 19.57
C GLY A 420 -6.97 32.41 20.90
N THR A 421 -5.70 32.55 21.33
CA THR A 421 -4.47 33.28 20.95
C THR A 421 -4.22 33.51 19.48
N ILE A 422 -3.67 34.70 19.26
CA ILE A 422 -3.15 35.21 18.02
C ILE A 422 -2.15 36.31 18.41
N PHE A 423 -0.96 36.35 17.82
CA PHE A 423 0.02 37.44 18.03
C PHE A 423 0.46 37.61 19.47
N THR A 424 0.74 36.47 20.09
CA THR A 424 1.30 36.36 21.43
C THR A 424 2.47 35.39 21.34
N THR A 425 3.41 35.45 22.28
CA THR A 425 4.53 34.49 22.35
C THR A 425 4.63 34.07 23.81
N GLY A 426 3.81 33.11 24.21
CA GLY A 426 3.51 32.84 25.64
C GLY A 426 2.22 33.49 26.15
N GLN A 427 1.08 33.34 25.46
CA GLN A 427 -0.25 33.51 26.10
C GLN A 427 -1.15 32.28 25.93
N THR A 428 -2.24 32.26 26.70
CA THR A 428 -3.25 31.19 26.73
C THR A 428 -4.68 31.74 26.67
N VAL A 429 -5.55 31.13 25.87
CA VAL A 429 -6.89 31.66 25.58
C VAL A 429 -7.84 30.51 25.19
N THR A 430 -9.10 30.56 25.61
CA THR A 430 -10.00 29.41 25.42
C THR A 430 -11.44 29.84 25.23
N LYS A 431 -12.16 29.19 24.31
CA LYS A 431 -13.63 29.27 24.22
C LYS A 431 -14.29 27.90 24.32
N THR A 432 -15.42 27.90 25.02
CA THR A 432 -16.30 26.76 25.28
C THR A 432 -17.75 27.24 25.18
N GLY A 433 -18.61 26.43 24.56
CA GLY A 433 -19.98 26.84 24.22
C GLY A 433 -20.07 28.06 23.29
N THR A 434 -21.29 28.43 22.91
CA THR A 434 -21.58 29.50 21.94
C THR A 434 -20.85 30.81 22.26
N GLY A 435 -20.16 31.39 21.26
CA GLY A 435 -19.45 32.68 21.33
C GLY A 435 -17.97 32.58 20.97
N ILE A 436 -17.18 33.60 21.37
CA ILE A 436 -15.78 33.79 20.94
C ILE A 436 -14.85 34.10 22.14
N ALA A 437 -13.59 33.65 22.10
CA ALA A 437 -12.52 34.12 23.00
C ALA A 437 -11.21 34.35 22.24
N ILE A 438 -10.66 35.57 22.21
CA ILE A 438 -9.43 35.88 21.45
C ILE A 438 -8.52 36.72 22.34
N ASN A 439 -7.25 36.34 22.52
CA ASN A 439 -6.31 37.03 23.42
C ASN A 439 -6.94 37.29 24.80
N ASN A 440 -7.05 38.53 25.26
CA ASN A 440 -7.72 38.85 26.54
C ASN A 440 -9.24 39.10 26.41
N PHE A 441 -9.82 39.02 25.21
CA PHE A 441 -11.25 39.24 24.92
C PHE A 441 -12.10 37.96 25.05
N ARG A 442 -13.29 38.05 25.63
CA ARG A 442 -14.22 36.94 25.92
C ARG A 442 -15.66 37.35 25.67
N ILE A 443 -16.44 36.52 24.98
CA ILE A 443 -17.90 36.65 24.82
C ILE A 443 -18.59 35.30 25.06
N GLY A 444 -19.70 35.32 25.81
CA GLY A 444 -20.51 34.13 26.14
C GLY A 444 -19.95 33.39 27.36
N GLY A 445 -20.54 33.65 28.52
CA GLY A 445 -20.17 33.11 29.83
C GLY A 445 -20.96 33.80 30.95
N ALA A 446 -20.84 33.34 32.19
CA ALA A 446 -21.66 33.78 33.33
C ALA A 446 -21.33 35.19 33.90
N SER A 447 -21.06 36.17 33.04
CA SER A 447 -21.04 37.60 33.41
C SER A 447 -22.47 38.17 33.51
N ALA A 448 -23.40 37.42 34.10
CA ALA A 448 -24.68 37.94 34.53
C ALA A 448 -24.45 38.69 35.85
N THR A 449 -24.44 40.02 35.81
CA THR A 449 -24.12 40.86 36.97
C THR A 449 -25.21 40.78 38.03
N SER A 450 -25.00 39.94 39.05
CA SER A 450 -25.75 39.97 40.31
C SER A 450 -25.36 41.20 41.14
N GLY A 451 -25.73 42.39 40.66
CA GLY A 451 -25.46 43.67 41.32
C GLY A 451 -26.35 43.89 42.54
N SER A 452 -26.15 43.09 43.59
CA SER A 452 -26.91 43.15 44.83
C SER A 452 -26.14 43.87 45.95
N ALA A 453 -26.83 44.79 46.62
CA ALA A 453 -26.52 45.37 47.93
C ALA A 453 -25.20 46.19 48.07
N SER A 454 -25.24 47.44 47.60
CA SER A 454 -24.48 48.55 48.22
C SER A 454 -25.37 49.30 49.22
N SER A 455 -25.70 48.68 50.36
CA SER A 455 -26.57 49.26 51.39
C SER A 455 -25.79 50.10 52.43
N THR A 456 -25.39 51.31 52.06
CA THR A 456 -24.61 52.21 52.93
C THR A 456 -25.49 53.18 53.73
N ALA A 457 -25.99 52.78 54.91
CA ALA A 457 -26.47 53.70 55.96
C ALA A 457 -26.73 53.01 57.32
N ALA A 458 -25.74 52.95 58.22
CA ALA A 458 -25.95 52.64 59.65
C ALA A 458 -24.75 53.03 60.53
N ALA A 459 -24.58 54.33 60.82
CA ALA A 459 -23.53 54.82 61.73
C ALA A 459 -24.05 55.98 62.61
N ALA A 460 -24.86 55.65 63.62
CA ALA A 460 -25.37 56.62 64.59
C ALA A 460 -25.46 55.99 66.00
N LYS A 461 -24.33 55.94 66.71
CA LYS A 461 -24.28 55.54 68.12
C LYS A 461 -24.60 56.75 69.00
N SER A 462 -25.87 56.90 69.39
CA SER A 462 -26.31 57.90 70.36
C SER A 462 -27.09 57.21 71.49
N THR A 463 -26.93 57.71 72.72
CA THR A 463 -27.43 57.07 73.95
C THR A 463 -28.30 58.02 74.77
N THR A 464 -29.25 57.44 75.51
CA THR A 464 -29.92 58.00 76.70
C THR A 464 -31.17 58.86 76.46
N ALA A 465 -32.18 58.61 77.31
CA ALA A 465 -33.49 59.28 77.44
C ALA A 465 -34.45 59.13 76.23
N GLY A 466 -35.78 59.07 76.43
CA GLY A 466 -36.54 59.01 77.69
C GLY A 466 -37.97 59.55 77.49
N SER A 467 -38.97 58.92 78.13
CA SER A 467 -40.42 59.10 77.86
C SER A 467 -40.86 58.55 76.48
N GLY A 468 -42.07 58.01 76.27
CA GLY A 468 -43.14 57.69 77.24
C GLY A 468 -44.53 57.84 76.59
N ASN A 469 -45.39 56.81 76.73
CA ASN A 469 -46.73 56.70 76.10
C ASN A 469 -46.69 56.64 74.54
N THR A 470 -47.72 56.17 73.81
CA THR A 470 -49.11 55.80 74.16
C THR A 470 -49.64 54.66 73.25
N THR A 471 -50.68 53.92 73.68
CA THR A 471 -51.72 53.19 72.87
C THR A 471 -51.34 52.61 71.48
N GLY A 472 -51.43 51.30 71.27
CA GLY A 472 -52.68 50.65 70.78
C GLY A 472 -52.56 50.29 69.28
N THR A 473 -53.31 49.37 68.65
CA THR A 473 -54.45 48.51 69.08
C THR A 473 -54.45 47.22 68.20
N ALA A 474 -55.48 46.36 68.33
CA ALA A 474 -55.76 45.10 67.59
C ALA A 474 -55.50 45.12 66.05
N GLY A 475 -55.40 43.96 65.36
CA GLY A 475 -55.63 42.56 65.74
C GLY A 475 -55.25 41.60 64.60
N SER A 476 -54.92 40.33 64.85
CA SER A 476 -55.84 39.20 65.10
C SER A 476 -56.22 38.38 63.85
N LYS A 477 -55.70 37.13 63.77
CA LYS A 477 -56.19 36.00 62.94
C LYS A 477 -55.98 36.20 61.41
N ARG A 478 -56.01 35.17 60.56
CA ARG A 478 -56.29 33.73 60.78
C ARG A 478 -55.40 32.88 59.85
N ALA A 479 -54.97 31.70 60.30
CA ALA A 479 -54.40 30.70 59.41
C ALA A 479 -55.48 30.02 58.56
N LYS A 480 -55.08 29.42 57.44
CA LYS A 480 -55.28 27.98 57.26
C LYS A 480 -54.37 27.34 56.20
N SER A 481 -53.96 26.12 56.52
CA SER A 481 -53.75 25.00 55.59
C SER A 481 -55.06 24.59 54.92
#